data_AF-A0A842W9T9-F1
#
_entry.id   AF-A0A842W9T9-F1
#
_cell.length_a   1.000
_cell.length_b   1.000
_cell.length_c   1.000
_cell.angle_alpha   90.00
_cell.angle_beta   90.00
_cell.angle_gamma   90.00
#
_symmetry.space_group_name_H-M   'P 1'
#
loop_
_entity.id
_entity.type
_entity.pdbx_description
1 polymer ?
#
loop_
_entity_poly.entity_id
_entity_poly.type
_entity_poly.pdbx_seq_one_letter_code
_entity_poly.pdbx_strand_id
1 'polypeptide(L)'
;MLDKLRDRSLVVIKDGNIIFESDKDRLRPIIMCINKQDIRGSIVLDKVVGLAAAKLFAFAKVKKVYAKIASKAAVNYLGGNIRAQKIVDNVMNDDMTEICPMERLAEKIDSKELFEKLNK
;
A
#
# COMPACT_ATOMS: atom_id res chain seq x y z
N MET A 1 -5.81 -14.18 -8.08
CA MET A 1 -5.72 -12.71 -8.28
C MET A 1 -4.35 -12.17 -7.88
N LEU A 2 -3.87 -12.46 -6.67
CA LEU A 2 -2.49 -12.12 -6.24
C LEU A 2 -1.39 -12.76 -7.10
N ASP A 3 -1.73 -13.76 -7.92
CA ASP A 3 -0.85 -14.36 -8.93
C ASP A 3 -0.35 -13.34 -9.96
N LYS A 4 -1.08 -12.23 -10.14
CA LYS A 4 -0.65 -11.10 -10.98
C LYS A 4 0.53 -10.33 -10.39
N LEU A 5 0.84 -10.49 -9.09
CA LEU A 5 2.03 -9.87 -8.51
C LEU A 5 3.32 -10.46 -9.11
N ARG A 6 3.39 -11.77 -9.42
CA ARG A 6 4.63 -12.44 -9.88
C ARG A 6 5.88 -11.87 -9.19
N ASP A 7 6.75 -11.17 -9.94
CA ASP A 7 7.98 -10.54 -9.46
C ASP A 7 7.80 -9.06 -9.03
N ARG A 8 6.63 -8.45 -9.31
CA ARG A 8 6.26 -7.08 -8.97
C ARG A 8 5.94 -6.90 -7.49
N SER A 9 6.28 -5.72 -6.94
CA SER A 9 5.90 -5.28 -5.61
C SER A 9 4.50 -4.65 -5.58
N LEU A 10 4.10 -3.98 -6.67
CA LEU A 10 2.83 -3.28 -6.80
C LEU A 10 2.23 -3.50 -8.20
N VAL A 11 0.93 -3.77 -8.28
CA VAL A 11 0.15 -3.77 -9.52
C VAL A 11 -1.15 -2.99 -9.29
N VAL A 12 -1.46 -2.07 -10.19
CA VAL A 12 -2.68 -1.26 -10.14
C VAL A 12 -3.54 -1.54 -11.37
N ILE A 13 -4.80 -1.90 -11.12
CA ILE A 13 -5.78 -2.29 -12.12
C ILE A 13 -6.94 -1.30 -12.10
N LYS A 14 -7.30 -0.74 -13.26
CA LYS A 14 -8.46 0.13 -13.43
C LYS A 14 -9.21 -0.29 -14.69
N ASP A 15 -10.53 -0.43 -14.57
CA ASP A 15 -11.42 -0.86 -15.67
C ASP A 15 -10.95 -2.14 -16.37
N GLY A 16 -10.46 -3.11 -15.59
CA GLY A 16 -9.96 -4.40 -16.08
C GLY A 16 -8.51 -4.39 -16.61
N ASN A 17 -7.89 -3.23 -16.77
CA ASN A 17 -6.55 -3.08 -17.34
C ASN A 17 -5.50 -2.77 -16.27
N ILE A 18 -4.29 -3.31 -16.43
CA ILE A 18 -3.14 -2.90 -15.60
C ILE A 18 -2.68 -1.53 -16.09
N ILE A 19 -2.78 -0.51 -15.23
CA ILE A 19 -2.38 0.87 -15.54
C ILE A 19 -1.02 1.26 -14.94
N PHE A 20 -0.55 0.47 -13.98
CA PHE A 20 0.77 0.65 -13.36
C PHE A 20 1.25 -0.67 -12.76
N GLU A 21 2.55 -0.92 -12.87
CA GLU A 21 3.23 -1.98 -12.15
C GLU A 21 4.65 -1.54 -11.79
N SER A 22 5.19 -2.09 -10.72
CA SER A 22 6.56 -1.82 -10.28
C SER A 22 7.11 -2.99 -9.48
N ASP A 23 8.42 -3.18 -9.53
CA ASP A 23 9.21 -4.11 -8.71
C ASP A 23 9.97 -3.41 -7.58
N LYS A 24 10.08 -2.07 -7.62
CA LYS A 24 10.70 -1.23 -6.58
C LYS A 24 10.14 -1.48 -5.18
N ASP A 25 10.99 -1.30 -4.18
CA ASP A 25 10.65 -1.58 -2.79
C ASP A 25 9.99 -0.41 -2.05
N ARG A 26 9.48 -0.74 -0.85
CA ARG A 26 8.93 0.18 0.14
C ARG A 26 7.74 0.98 -0.45
N LEU A 27 7.58 2.25 -0.04
CA LEU A 27 6.46 3.10 -0.48
C LEU A 27 6.71 3.80 -1.83
N ARG A 28 7.94 3.71 -2.36
CA ARG A 28 8.32 4.34 -3.63
C ARG A 28 7.40 4.00 -4.81
N PRO A 29 7.03 2.72 -5.07
CA PRO A 29 6.10 2.40 -6.15
C PRO A 29 4.74 3.08 -5.98
N ILE A 30 4.23 3.19 -4.76
CA ILE A 30 2.92 3.81 -4.46
C ILE A 30 2.96 5.30 -4.76
N ILE A 31 3.97 6.02 -4.26
CA ILE A 31 4.13 7.46 -4.48
C ILE A 31 4.30 7.76 -5.98
N MET A 32 5.17 7.00 -6.66
CA MET A 32 5.36 7.12 -8.10
C MET A 32 4.06 6.91 -8.87
N CYS A 33 3.25 5.93 -8.46
CA CYS A 33 1.97 5.63 -9.09
C CYS A 33 0.98 6.79 -8.91
N ILE A 34 0.81 7.29 -7.69
CA ILE A 34 -0.13 8.39 -7.38
C ILE A 34 0.23 9.66 -8.16
N ASN A 35 1.53 9.98 -8.31
CA ASN A 35 1.96 11.14 -9.07
C ASN A 35 1.74 11.02 -10.58
N LYS A 36 1.79 9.81 -11.13
CA LYS A 36 1.77 9.57 -12.58
C LYS A 36 0.39 9.21 -13.12
N GLN A 37 -0.50 8.69 -12.27
CA GLN A 37 -1.73 8.06 -12.70
C GLN A 37 -2.90 8.47 -11.80
N ASP A 38 -4.07 8.70 -12.40
CA ASP A 38 -5.32 8.78 -11.64
C ASP A 38 -5.82 7.38 -11.26
N ILE A 39 -5.42 6.94 -10.07
CA ILE A 39 -5.76 5.62 -9.55
C ILE A 39 -7.05 5.60 -8.72
N ARG A 40 -7.84 6.67 -8.73
CA ARG A 40 -9.15 6.69 -8.05
C ARG A 40 -10.04 5.59 -8.62
N GLY A 41 -10.69 4.83 -7.74
CA GLY A 41 -11.57 3.72 -8.11
C GLY A 41 -10.83 2.43 -8.54
N SER A 42 -9.50 2.43 -8.54
CA SER A 42 -8.70 1.28 -8.95
C SER A 42 -8.70 0.15 -7.92
N ILE A 43 -8.23 -1.01 -8.35
CA ILE A 43 -7.89 -2.16 -7.53
C ILE A 43 -6.36 -2.27 -7.47
N VAL A 44 -5.81 -2.41 -6.26
CA VAL A 44 -4.38 -2.55 -6.04
C VAL A 44 -4.04 -3.95 -5.55
N LEU A 45 -2.93 -4.49 -6.03
CA LEU A 45 -2.27 -5.67 -5.51
C LEU A 45 -0.89 -5.26 -5.00
N ASP A 46 -0.56 -5.66 -3.77
CA ASP A 46 0.70 -5.31 -3.12
C ASP A 46 1.26 -6.52 -2.34
N LYS A 47 2.59 -6.63 -2.23
CA LYS A 47 3.24 -7.66 -1.41
C LYS A 47 2.99 -7.41 0.09
N VAL A 48 3.18 -6.19 0.57
CA VAL A 48 3.13 -5.87 2.01
C VAL A 48 2.42 -4.54 2.23
N VAL A 49 1.28 -4.58 2.93
CA VAL A 49 0.47 -3.39 3.22
C VAL A 49 0.50 -3.08 4.71
N GLY A 50 1.41 -2.17 5.06
CA GLY A 50 1.45 -1.51 6.36
C GLY A 50 0.52 -0.29 6.46
N LEU A 51 0.44 0.34 7.64
CA LEU A 51 -0.45 1.49 7.86
C LEU A 51 -0.12 2.65 6.92
N ALA A 52 1.16 2.88 6.62
CA ALA A 52 1.58 3.93 5.69
C ALA A 52 1.04 3.70 4.27
N ALA A 53 1.21 2.48 3.73
CA ALA A 53 0.68 2.11 2.42
C ALA A 53 -0.86 2.23 2.39
N ALA A 54 -1.52 1.75 3.45
CA ALA A 54 -2.97 1.85 3.60
C ALA A 54 -3.48 3.31 3.54
N LYS A 55 -2.80 4.23 4.24
CA LYS A 55 -3.10 5.66 4.18
C LYS A 55 -2.90 6.25 2.79
N LEU A 56 -1.83 5.89 2.09
CA LEU A 56 -1.60 6.35 0.71
C LEU A 56 -2.68 5.84 -0.27
N PHE A 57 -3.12 4.59 -0.14
CA PHE A 57 -4.22 4.05 -0.96
C PHE A 57 -5.55 4.72 -0.66
N ALA A 58 -5.83 5.04 0.61
CA ALA A 58 -7.03 5.80 0.99
C ALA A 58 -6.99 7.23 0.45
N PHE A 59 -5.83 7.91 0.57
CA PHE A 59 -5.61 9.24 -0.02
C PHE A 59 -5.91 9.25 -1.52
N ALA A 60 -5.42 8.22 -2.23
CA ALA A 60 -5.63 8.06 -3.66
C ALA A 60 -7.02 7.51 -4.05
N LYS A 61 -7.91 7.28 -3.07
CA LYS A 61 -9.28 6.75 -3.26
C LYS A 61 -9.30 5.43 -4.04
N VAL A 62 -8.37 4.52 -3.72
CA VAL A 62 -8.36 3.15 -4.22
C VAL A 62 -9.60 2.42 -3.73
N LYS A 63 -10.27 1.69 -4.62
CA LYS A 63 -11.51 0.96 -4.31
C LYS A 63 -11.25 -0.30 -3.48
N LYS A 64 -10.19 -1.04 -3.82
CA LYS A 64 -9.89 -2.32 -3.16
C LYS A 64 -8.39 -2.61 -3.18
N VAL A 65 -7.87 -3.10 -2.06
CA VAL A 65 -6.48 -3.54 -1.90
C VAL A 65 -6.45 -5.04 -1.65
N TYR A 66 -5.57 -5.75 -2.35
CA TYR A 66 -5.26 -7.15 -2.10
C TYR A 66 -3.79 -7.27 -1.74
N ALA A 67 -3.51 -7.85 -0.57
CA ALA A 67 -2.16 -7.97 -0.03
C ALA A 67 -1.76 -9.42 0.17
N LYS A 68 -0.46 -9.75 0.01
CA LYS A 68 0.05 -11.02 0.57
C LYS A 68 0.13 -10.91 2.09
N ILE A 69 0.74 -9.84 2.61
CA ILE A 69 0.84 -9.55 4.05
C ILE A 69 0.23 -8.18 4.33
N ALA A 70 -0.58 -8.05 5.39
CA ALA A 70 -1.02 -6.76 5.89
C ALA A 70 -0.87 -6.66 7.42
N SER A 71 -0.60 -5.47 7.96
CA SER A 71 -0.66 -5.27 9.40
C SER A 71 -2.10 -5.11 9.90
N LYS A 72 -2.34 -5.41 11.19
CA LYS A 72 -3.64 -5.17 11.83
C LYS A 72 -4.07 -3.72 11.68
N ALA A 73 -3.14 -2.76 11.83
CA ALA A 73 -3.42 -1.34 11.65
C ALA A 73 -3.93 -1.02 10.23
N ALA A 74 -3.32 -1.60 9.19
CA ALA A 74 -3.77 -1.43 7.80
C ALA A 74 -5.17 -2.02 7.57
N VAL A 75 -5.45 -3.21 8.12
CA VAL A 75 -6.76 -3.87 8.03
C VAL A 75 -7.84 -3.03 8.72
N ASN A 76 -7.55 -2.52 9.92
CA ASN A 76 -8.49 -1.67 10.65
C ASN A 76 -8.74 -0.35 9.90
N TYR A 77 -7.71 0.26 9.32
CA TYR A 77 -7.82 1.55 8.64
C TYR A 77 -8.62 1.46 7.32
N LEU A 78 -8.39 0.43 6.50
CA LEU A 78 -9.11 0.25 5.24
C LEU A 78 -10.44 -0.52 5.39
N GLY A 79 -10.61 -1.25 6.49
CA GLY A 79 -11.80 -2.06 6.78
C GLY A 79 -12.15 -3.00 5.62
N GLY A 80 -13.39 -2.89 5.13
CA GLY A 80 -13.89 -3.70 4.02
C GLY A 80 -13.15 -3.49 2.69
N ASN A 81 -12.25 -2.50 2.57
CA ASN A 81 -11.53 -2.21 1.33
C ASN A 81 -10.20 -2.95 1.19
N ILE A 82 -9.80 -3.79 2.15
CA ILE A 82 -8.60 -4.64 2.04
C ILE A 82 -8.92 -6.13 2.20
N ARG A 83 -8.16 -6.99 1.53
CA ARG A 83 -8.08 -8.43 1.78
C ARG A 83 -6.61 -8.86 1.77
N ALA A 84 -6.18 -9.57 2.81
CA ALA A 84 -4.81 -10.05 2.94
C ALA A 84 -4.77 -11.58 3.07
N GLN A 85 -3.72 -12.23 2.54
CA GLN A 85 -3.50 -13.67 2.79
C GLN A 85 -3.02 -13.93 4.21
N LYS A 86 -2.15 -13.06 4.74
CA LYS A 86 -1.63 -13.13 6.10
C LYS A 86 -1.79 -11.77 6.77
N ILE A 87 -2.31 -11.77 8.00
CA ILE A 87 -2.36 -10.59 8.86
C ILE A 87 -1.29 -10.74 9.94
N VAL A 88 -0.50 -9.69 10.14
CA VAL A 88 0.54 -9.60 11.19
C VAL A 88 0.24 -8.44 12.13
N ASP A 89 0.85 -8.42 13.31
CA ASP A 89 0.65 -7.30 14.24
C ASP A 89 1.19 -6.00 13.66
N ASN A 90 2.45 -6.01 13.21
CA ASN A 90 3.14 -4.85 12.64
C ASN A 90 3.99 -5.26 11.42
N VAL A 91 4.16 -4.34 10.48
CA VAL A 91 5.21 -4.45 9.45
C VAL A 91 6.55 -4.07 10.07
N MET A 92 7.55 -4.95 9.92
CA MET A 92 8.90 -4.75 10.43
C MET A 92 9.78 -4.02 9.40
N ASN A 93 10.93 -3.50 9.84
CA ASN A 93 11.98 -3.03 8.94
C ASN A 93 12.62 -4.19 8.15
N ASP A 94 13.43 -3.85 7.13
CA ASP A 94 14.05 -4.84 6.24
C ASP A 94 14.95 -5.84 7.01
N ASP A 95 15.56 -5.40 8.12
CA ASP A 95 16.42 -6.23 8.99
C ASP A 95 15.63 -7.07 10.02
N MET A 96 14.29 -6.93 10.08
CA MET A 96 13.40 -7.64 11.01
C MET A 96 13.72 -7.42 12.50
N THR A 97 14.36 -6.30 12.85
CA THR A 97 14.78 -5.96 14.23
C THR A 97 13.79 -5.04 14.94
N GLU A 98 13.06 -4.21 14.20
CA GLU A 98 12.14 -3.22 14.75
C GLU A 98 10.93 -2.97 13.85
N ILE A 99 9.88 -2.35 14.40
CA ILE A 99 8.72 -1.90 13.63
C ILE A 99 9.18 -0.89 12.57
N CYS A 100 8.72 -1.06 11.33
CA CYS A 100 9.03 -0.19 10.21
C CYS A 100 8.82 1.29 10.60
N PRO A 101 9.82 2.18 10.36
CA PRO A 101 9.69 3.60 10.68
C PRO A 101 8.50 4.27 10.01
N MET A 102 8.12 3.81 8.81
CA MET A 102 6.95 4.33 8.10
C MET A 102 5.63 3.92 8.76
N GLU A 103 5.55 2.72 9.34
CA GLU A 103 4.38 2.28 10.11
C GLU A 103 4.15 3.21 11.30
N ARG A 104 5.20 3.47 12.09
CA ARG A 104 5.15 4.39 13.24
C ARG A 104 4.87 5.84 12.84
N LEU A 105 5.46 6.30 11.75
CA LEU A 105 5.18 7.65 11.25
C LEU A 105 3.70 7.80 10.90
N ALA A 106 3.14 6.80 10.22
CA ALA A 106 1.76 6.81 9.79
C ALA A 106 0.76 6.77 10.96
N GLU A 107 1.14 6.38 12.18
CA GLU A 107 0.27 6.50 13.36
C GLU A 107 0.06 7.96 13.78
N LYS A 108 1.03 8.84 13.51
CA LYS A 108 1.08 10.21 14.04
C LYS A 108 0.48 11.27 13.11
N ILE A 109 0.36 10.97 11.82
CA ILE A 109 -0.03 11.93 10.80
C ILE A 109 -1.14 11.38 9.91
N ASP A 110 -1.96 12.25 9.32
CA ASP A 110 -3.04 11.82 8.43
C ASP A 110 -2.53 11.39 7.04
N SER A 111 -3.44 10.92 6.19
CA SER A 111 -3.10 10.42 4.86
C SER A 111 -2.61 11.47 3.88
N LYS A 112 -3.08 12.72 4.02
CA LYS A 112 -2.67 13.85 3.16
C LYS A 112 -1.27 14.32 3.58
N GLU A 113 -1.07 14.54 4.88
CA GLU A 113 0.23 14.93 5.42
C GLU A 113 1.31 13.87 5.13
N LEU A 114 0.96 12.58 5.23
CA LEU A 114 1.87 11.49 4.88
C LEU A 114 2.29 11.55 3.41
N PHE A 115 1.35 11.76 2.49
CA PHE A 115 1.67 11.88 1.07
C PHE A 115 2.58 13.08 0.80
N GLU A 116 2.25 14.26 1.31
CA GLU A 116 3.06 15.48 1.13
C GLU A 116 4.47 15.32 1.71
N LYS A 117 4.62 14.64 2.85
CA LYS A 117 5.92 14.40 3.48
C LYS A 117 6.81 13.44 2.68
N LEU A 118 6.22 12.42 2.08
CA LEU A 118 6.94 11.39 1.32
C LEU A 118 7.14 11.74 -0.16
N ASN A 119 6.37 12.69 -0.68
CA ASN A 119 6.40 13.12 -2.07
C ASN A 119 7.43 14.25 -2.33
N LYS A 120 8.64 14.09 -1.82
CA LYS A 120 9.74 15.05 -1.95
C LYS A 120 10.86 14.53 -2.84
#